data_AF-A0A8T3UWA9-F1
#
_entry.id   AF-A0A8T3UWA9-F1
#
_cell.length_a   1.000
_cell.length_b   1.000
_cell.length_c   1.000
_cell.angle_alpha   90.00
_cell.angle_beta   90.00
_cell.angle_gamma   90.00
#
_symmetry.space_group_name_H-M   'P 1'
#
loop_
_entity.id
_entity.type
_entity.pdbx_description
1 polymer ?
#
loop_
_entity_poly.entity_id
_entity_poly.type
_entity_poly.pdbx_seq_one_letter_code
_entity_poly.pdbx_strand_id
1 'polypeptide(L)'
;LAGAEVQGHITGQSFKALHENGADPDKKKIIGATGAIPFVENVPLDGVERFQQQLEIVDLIDTEDIGAIQSKINECVEKDPGAFEEEAMVISVDDDDGEEEEGEAMKVVSAETGLIEARIRDINTKIDMVGAVQRNMAGNYAGKVQGIMIGLAFTLIVGVLFLMF
;
A
#
# COMPACT_ATOMS: atom_id res chain seq x y z
N LEU A 1 9.16 -3.00 5.60
CA LEU A 1 8.12 -2.60 4.63
C LEU A 1 6.76 -2.83 5.29
N ALA A 2 5.91 -1.81 5.44
CA ALA A 2 4.63 -1.92 6.15
C ALA A 2 3.56 -1.02 5.49
N GLY A 3 2.30 -1.16 5.90
CA GLY A 3 1.15 -0.48 5.29
C GLY A 3 0.54 -1.27 4.14
N ALA A 4 -0.64 -0.85 3.68
CA ALA A 4 -1.32 -1.47 2.55
C ALA A 4 -0.49 -1.39 1.26
N GLU A 5 -0.40 -2.51 0.54
CA GLU A 5 0.30 -2.57 -0.74
C GLU A 5 -0.40 -1.72 -1.81
N VAL A 6 0.39 -1.10 -2.67
CA VAL A 6 -0.15 -0.23 -3.72
C VAL A 6 -0.60 -1.06 -4.91
N GLN A 7 -1.90 -1.07 -5.20
CA GLN A 7 -2.44 -1.80 -6.35
C GLN A 7 -1.79 -1.32 -7.66
N GLY A 8 -1.40 -2.27 -8.52
CA GLY A 8 -0.76 -2.02 -9.82
C GLY A 8 0.74 -1.71 -9.71
N HIS A 9 1.13 -0.83 -8.79
CA HIS A 9 2.55 -0.51 -8.58
C HIS A 9 3.29 -1.62 -7.84
N ILE A 10 2.62 -2.28 -6.88
CA ILE A 10 3.13 -3.42 -6.11
C ILE A 10 4.53 -3.10 -5.53
N THR A 11 4.63 -1.93 -4.90
CA THR A 11 5.89 -1.30 -4.52
C THR A 11 6.64 -2.06 -3.45
N GLY A 12 5.93 -2.57 -2.43
CA GLY A 12 6.53 -3.35 -1.35
C GLY A 12 7.21 -4.62 -1.89
N GLN A 13 6.48 -5.40 -2.69
CA GLN A 13 7.05 -6.57 -3.36
C GLN A 13 8.20 -6.22 -4.31
N SER A 14 8.12 -5.11 -5.04
CA SER A 14 9.20 -4.66 -5.93
C SER A 14 10.48 -4.34 -5.16
N PHE A 15 10.39 -3.70 -3.97
CA PHE A 15 11.55 -3.49 -3.10
C PHE A 15 12.14 -4.79 -2.57
N LYS A 16 11.30 -5.77 -2.22
CA LYS A 16 11.79 -7.10 -1.83
C LYS A 16 12.55 -7.77 -2.98
N ALA A 17 11.97 -7.74 -4.18
CA ALA A 17 12.59 -8.31 -5.37
C ALA A 17 13.91 -7.63 -5.73
N LEU A 18 14.00 -6.30 -5.58
CA LEU A 18 15.24 -5.55 -5.77
C LEU A 18 16.32 -5.95 -4.75
N HIS A 19 15.94 -6.11 -3.48
CA HIS A 19 16.87 -6.56 -2.44
C HIS A 19 17.34 -8.00 -2.67
N GLU A 20 16.45 -8.92 -3.03
CA GLU A 20 16.77 -10.34 -3.18
C GLU A 20 17.52 -10.64 -4.49
N ASN A 21 17.13 -10.00 -5.60
CA ASN A 21 17.54 -10.40 -6.95
C ASN A 21 18.28 -9.30 -7.73
N GLY A 22 18.29 -8.07 -7.23
CA GLY A 22 18.88 -6.93 -7.92
C GLY A 22 18.09 -6.51 -9.16
N ALA A 23 18.79 -5.82 -10.06
CA ALA A 23 18.24 -5.33 -11.32
C ALA A 23 19.02 -5.87 -12.52
N ASP A 24 18.34 -6.01 -13.64
CA ASP A 24 18.92 -6.40 -14.92
C ASP A 24 20.02 -5.40 -15.31
N PRO A 25 21.26 -5.84 -15.60
CA PRO A 25 22.37 -4.94 -15.87
C PRO A 25 22.16 -4.03 -17.08
N ASP A 26 21.46 -4.53 -18.09
CA ASP A 26 21.26 -3.85 -19.36
C ASP A 26 19.96 -3.04 -19.34
N LYS A 27 18.87 -3.66 -18.88
CA LYS A 27 17.51 -3.07 -18.93
C LYS A 27 17.14 -2.29 -17.68
N LYS A 28 17.92 -2.38 -16.61
CA LYS A 28 17.61 -1.76 -15.30
C LYS A 28 16.28 -2.19 -14.68
N LYS A 29 15.66 -3.25 -15.21
CA LYS A 29 14.41 -3.82 -14.68
C LYS A 29 14.70 -4.63 -13.43
N ILE A 30 13.92 -4.43 -12.37
CA ILE A 30 14.00 -5.21 -11.14
C ILE A 30 13.64 -6.67 -11.43
N ILE A 31 14.53 -7.59 -11.05
CA ILE A 31 14.36 -9.01 -11.34
C ILE A 31 13.35 -9.59 -10.34
N GLY A 32 12.26 -10.16 -10.86
CA GLY A 32 11.21 -10.78 -10.04
C GLY A 32 10.15 -9.81 -9.48
N ALA A 33 10.22 -8.52 -9.82
CA ALA A 33 9.18 -7.56 -9.45
C ALA A 33 7.90 -7.77 -10.31
N THR A 34 6.74 -7.71 -9.66
CA THR A 34 5.43 -7.86 -10.32
C THR A 34 4.71 -6.52 -10.53
N GLY A 35 5.33 -5.41 -10.17
CA GLY A 35 4.84 -4.06 -10.46
C GLY A 35 4.76 -3.78 -11.97
N ALA A 36 3.93 -2.81 -12.35
CA ALA A 36 3.70 -2.45 -13.74
C ALA A 36 4.97 -1.95 -14.47
N ILE A 37 5.74 -1.04 -13.84
CA ILE A 37 6.93 -0.40 -14.42
C ILE A 37 8.08 -0.45 -13.39
N PRO A 38 8.71 -1.63 -13.14
CA PRO A 38 9.67 -1.79 -12.06
C PRO A 38 11.10 -1.60 -12.59
N PHE A 39 11.50 -0.36 -12.87
CA PHE A 39 12.83 -0.01 -13.40
C PHE A 39 13.59 0.93 -12.46
N VAL A 40 14.92 0.77 -12.39
CA VAL A 40 15.84 1.58 -11.57
C VAL A 40 16.92 2.20 -12.47
N GLU A 41 16.50 3.09 -13.36
CA GLU A 41 17.35 3.62 -14.43
C GLU A 41 18.46 4.54 -13.93
N ASN A 42 18.15 5.37 -12.94
CA ASN A 42 19.07 6.37 -12.40
C ASN A 42 19.97 5.82 -11.28
N VAL A 43 19.88 4.53 -10.96
CA VAL A 43 20.68 3.89 -9.92
C VAL A 43 21.73 2.98 -10.57
N PRO A 44 23.02 3.24 -10.36
CA PRO A 44 24.07 2.36 -10.86
C PRO A 44 24.05 1.02 -10.10
N LEU A 45 24.55 -0.06 -10.72
CA LEU A 45 24.41 -1.41 -10.16
C LEU A 45 25.17 -1.59 -8.84
N ASP A 46 26.29 -0.90 -8.67
CA ASP A 46 27.01 -0.82 -7.40
C ASP A 46 26.14 -0.20 -6.28
N GLY A 47 25.29 0.76 -6.62
CA GLY A 47 24.27 1.30 -5.72
C GLY A 47 23.23 0.27 -5.31
N VAL A 48 22.81 -0.59 -6.24
CA VAL A 48 21.91 -1.72 -5.94
C VAL A 48 22.61 -2.73 -5.03
N GLU A 49 23.83 -3.15 -5.36
CA GLU A 49 24.62 -4.08 -4.55
C GLU A 49 24.86 -3.53 -3.14
N ARG A 50 25.18 -2.24 -3.01
CA ARG A 50 25.34 -1.56 -1.72
C ARG A 50 24.05 -1.61 -0.90
N PHE A 51 22.90 -1.36 -1.53
CA PHE A 51 21.60 -1.50 -0.88
C PHE A 51 21.32 -2.92 -0.39
N GLN A 52 21.66 -3.94 -1.19
CA GLN A 52 21.47 -5.36 -0.83
C GLN A 52 22.32 -5.77 0.38
N GLN A 53 23.56 -5.29 0.46
CA GLN A 53 24.50 -5.66 1.52
C GLN A 53 24.27 -4.87 2.82
N GLN A 54 23.84 -3.62 2.71
CA GLN A 54 23.73 -2.72 3.85
C GLN A 54 22.49 -2.97 4.74
N LEU A 55 21.42 -3.54 4.18
CA LEU A 55 20.13 -3.64 4.87
C LEU A 55 19.58 -5.07 4.90
N GLU A 56 18.76 -5.34 5.91
CA GLU A 56 17.85 -6.48 5.96
C GLU A 56 16.40 -5.99 5.77
N ILE A 57 15.61 -6.69 4.96
CA ILE A 57 14.21 -6.37 4.76
C ILE A 57 13.32 -7.11 5.78
N VAL A 58 12.67 -6.34 6.65
CA VAL A 58 11.56 -6.85 7.48
C VAL A 58 10.24 -6.67 6.74
N ASP A 59 9.60 -7.77 6.40
CA ASP A 59 8.32 -7.79 5.69
C ASP A 59 7.13 -7.72 6.66
N LEU A 60 6.39 -6.63 6.57
CA LEU A 60 5.12 -6.37 7.23
C LEU A 60 4.12 -5.76 6.22
N ILE A 61 4.27 -6.06 4.92
CA ILE A 61 3.35 -5.56 3.89
C ILE A 61 1.91 -5.95 4.26
N ASP A 62 0.96 -5.06 3.98
CA ASP A 62 -0.45 -5.14 4.39
C ASP A 62 -0.69 -5.14 5.91
N THR A 63 0.32 -4.82 6.72
CA THR A 63 0.16 -4.58 8.17
C THR A 63 0.06 -3.09 8.46
N GLU A 64 -1.07 -2.66 9.02
CA GLU A 64 -1.32 -1.28 9.49
C GLU A 64 -1.40 -1.19 11.03
N ASP A 65 -1.25 -2.32 11.73
CA ASP A 65 -1.25 -2.35 13.19
C ASP A 65 -0.01 -1.68 13.76
N ILE A 66 -0.23 -0.52 14.41
CA ILE A 66 0.84 0.31 14.98
C ILE A 66 1.63 -0.46 16.05
N GLY A 67 0.96 -1.32 16.84
CA GLY A 67 1.62 -2.09 17.90
C GLY A 67 2.59 -3.13 17.33
N ALA A 68 2.18 -3.85 16.29
CA ALA A 68 3.02 -4.82 15.58
C ALA A 68 4.22 -4.14 14.91
N ILE A 69 3.98 -3.01 14.22
CA ILE A 69 5.04 -2.22 13.58
C ILE A 69 6.03 -1.70 14.63
N GLN A 70 5.53 -1.09 15.72
CA GLN A 70 6.39 -0.58 16.79
C GLN A 70 7.20 -1.69 17.46
N SER A 71 6.58 -2.85 17.69
CA SER A 71 7.29 -4.01 18.26
C SER A 71 8.43 -4.46 17.36
N LYS A 72 8.24 -4.46 16.04
CA LYS A 72 9.29 -4.85 15.08
C LYS A 72 10.38 -3.80 14.95
N ILE A 73 10.03 -2.51 15.02
CA ILE A 73 11.03 -1.43 15.10
C ILE A 73 11.90 -1.60 16.34
N ASN A 74 11.30 -1.85 17.51
CA ASN A 74 12.06 -2.06 18.74
C ASN A 74 13.00 -3.26 18.64
N GLU A 75 12.54 -4.37 18.06
CA GLU A 75 13.40 -5.54 17.80
C GLU A 75 14.60 -5.21 16.90
N CYS A 76 14.41 -4.37 15.88
CA CYS A 76 15.51 -3.94 15.01
C CYS A 76 16.53 -3.06 15.77
N VAL A 77 16.05 -2.15 16.62
CA VAL A 77 16.90 -1.30 17.47
C VAL A 77 17.71 -2.14 18.46
N GLU A 78 17.10 -3.18 19.05
CA GLU A 78 17.81 -4.08 19.97
C GLU A 78 18.88 -4.93 19.27
N LYS A 79 18.74 -5.18 17.97
CA LYS A 79 19.68 -5.94 17.14
C LYS A 79 20.60 -5.05 16.28
N ASP A 80 20.72 -3.76 16.61
CA ASP A 80 21.52 -2.80 15.85
C ASP A 80 22.98 -3.29 15.72
N PRO A 81 23.45 -3.67 14.50
CA PRO A 81 24.83 -4.10 14.27
C PRO A 81 25.81 -2.91 14.22
N GLY A 82 25.31 -1.67 14.31
CA GLY A 82 26.06 -0.45 14.08
C GLY A 82 26.05 -0.04 12.60
N ALA A 83 26.83 1.00 12.31
CA ALA A 83 26.98 1.47 10.93
C ALA A 83 27.69 0.43 10.06
N PHE A 84 27.24 0.30 8.81
CA PHE A 84 27.88 -0.54 7.80
C PHE A 84 29.33 -0.08 7.56
N GLU A 85 30.27 -1.03 7.42
CA GLU A 85 31.72 -0.79 7.40
C GLU A 85 32.26 -0.23 6.08
N GLU A 86 31.54 0.71 5.46
CA GLU A 86 31.97 1.40 4.25
C GLU A 86 31.59 2.89 4.32
N GLU A 87 32.34 3.73 3.59
CA GLU A 87 32.00 5.14 3.47
C GLU A 87 30.62 5.35 2.84
N ALA A 88 30.03 6.52 3.09
CA ALA A 88 28.75 6.89 2.51
C ALA A 88 28.86 6.93 0.97
N MET A 89 28.09 6.08 0.30
CA MET A 89 27.96 6.11 -1.15
C MET A 89 27.06 7.28 -1.54
N VAL A 90 27.58 8.19 -2.36
CA VAL A 90 26.83 9.32 -2.91
C VAL A 90 26.47 8.99 -4.36
N ILE A 91 25.18 8.84 -4.63
CA ILE A 91 24.65 8.61 -5.98
C ILE A 91 24.02 9.92 -6.44
N SER A 92 24.54 10.51 -7.52
CA SER A 92 23.87 11.60 -8.21
C SER A 92 22.74 11.00 -9.03
N VAL A 93 21.51 11.35 -8.67
CA VAL A 93 20.34 11.07 -9.49
C VAL A 93 20.18 12.32 -10.35
N ASP A 94 20.46 12.21 -11.65
CA ASP A 94 20.12 13.29 -12.56
C ASP A 94 18.58 13.34 -12.68
N ASP A 95 18.02 14.53 -12.54
CA ASP A 95 16.63 14.80 -12.91
C ASP A 95 16.57 14.78 -14.44
N ASP A 96 16.61 13.59 -15.05
CA ASP A 96 16.35 13.47 -16.48
C ASP A 96 14.84 13.67 -16.68
N ASP A 97 14.48 14.91 -17.04
CA ASP A 97 13.15 15.30 -17.52
C ASP A 97 12.86 14.66 -18.91
N GLY A 98 12.93 13.34 -19.03
CA GLY A 98 12.59 12.57 -20.23
C GLY A 98 13.26 11.20 -20.20
N GLU A 99 12.54 10.09 -20.12
CA GLU A 99 11.59 9.68 -21.15
C GLU A 99 10.21 9.35 -20.57
N GLU A 100 9.20 10.13 -20.97
CA GLU A 100 7.80 9.71 -20.86
C GLU A 100 7.63 8.44 -21.71
N GLU A 101 7.47 7.27 -21.08
CA GLU A 101 6.76 6.18 -21.75
C GLU A 101 5.41 6.74 -22.26
N GLU A 102 5.03 6.43 -23.49
CA GLU A 102 3.81 6.92 -24.17
C GLU A 102 2.50 6.53 -23.42
N GLY A 103 2.25 7.17 -22.28
CA GLY A 103 1.11 6.96 -21.40
C GLY A 103 0.82 8.23 -20.60
N GLU A 104 0.04 9.13 -21.20
CA GLU A 104 -0.49 10.38 -20.64
C GLU A 104 0.53 11.29 -19.93
N ALA A 105 1.17 12.15 -20.73
CA ALA A 105 1.98 13.31 -20.33
C ALA A 105 1.63 13.87 -18.94
N MET A 106 2.53 13.65 -17.97
CA MET A 106 2.42 14.24 -16.64
C MET A 106 2.81 15.71 -16.75
N LYS A 107 1.82 16.55 -17.02
CA LYS A 107 2.01 18.00 -17.14
C LYS A 107 2.62 18.53 -15.85
N VAL A 108 3.87 19.00 -15.89
CA VAL A 108 4.60 19.54 -14.72
C VAL A 108 3.70 20.53 -13.97
N VAL A 109 3.21 20.09 -12.82
CA VAL A 109 2.21 20.79 -12.04
C VAL A 109 2.97 21.83 -11.21
N SER A 110 2.79 23.13 -11.50
CA SER A 110 3.28 24.21 -10.63
C SER A 110 2.93 23.92 -9.16
N ALA A 111 3.78 24.32 -8.21
CA ALA A 111 3.57 24.10 -6.78
C ALA A 111 2.16 24.50 -6.30
N GLU A 112 1.57 25.54 -6.91
CA GLU A 112 0.20 25.97 -6.63
C GLU A 112 -0.84 24.95 -7.10
N THR A 113 -0.68 24.42 -8.30
CA THR A 113 -1.56 23.39 -8.86
C THR A 113 -1.38 22.03 -8.18
N GLY A 114 -0.20 21.72 -7.66
CA GLY A 114 0.06 20.49 -6.90
C GLY A 114 -0.63 20.53 -5.54
N LEU A 115 -0.66 21.72 -4.93
CA LEU A 115 -1.42 21.96 -3.71
C LEU A 115 -2.93 21.79 -3.95
N ILE A 116 -3.44 22.26 -5.09
CA ILE A 116 -4.85 22.09 -5.47
C ILE A 116 -5.16 20.61 -5.69
N GLU A 117 -4.29 19.86 -6.38
CA GLU A 117 -4.48 18.43 -6.62
C GLU A 117 -4.46 17.62 -5.31
N ALA A 118 -3.55 17.93 -4.40
CA ALA A 118 -3.52 17.32 -3.07
C ALA A 118 -4.82 17.56 -2.28
N ARG A 119 -5.40 18.76 -2.40
CA ARG A 119 -6.71 19.08 -1.81
C ARG A 119 -7.86 18.33 -2.48
N ILE A 120 -7.84 18.20 -3.81
CA ILE A 120 -8.83 17.42 -4.56
C ILE A 120 -8.76 15.94 -4.16
N ARG A 121 -7.54 15.40 -4.00
CA ARG A 121 -7.32 14.03 -3.55
C ARG A 121 -7.87 13.80 -2.15
N ASP A 122 -7.61 14.71 -1.21
CA ASP A 122 -8.17 14.66 0.16
C ASP A 122 -9.70 14.74 0.16
N ILE A 123 -10.29 15.55 -0.73
CA ILE A 123 -11.75 15.61 -0.91
C ILE A 123 -12.30 14.28 -1.43
N ASN A 124 -11.68 13.69 -2.45
CA ASN A 124 -12.11 12.40 -3.00
C ASN A 124 -12.04 11.29 -1.95
N THR A 125 -10.94 11.21 -1.19
CA THR A 125 -10.80 10.27 -0.07
C THR A 125 -11.93 10.42 0.94
N LYS A 126 -12.30 11.66 1.30
CA LYS A 126 -13.42 11.92 2.22
C LYS A 126 -14.76 11.50 1.64
N ILE A 127 -14.99 11.69 0.34
CA ILE A 127 -16.21 11.24 -0.34
C ILE A 127 -16.30 9.72 -0.28
N ASP A 128 -15.22 9.02 -0.57
CA ASP A 128 -15.18 7.55 -0.53
C ASP A 128 -15.43 7.01 0.88
N MET A 129 -14.84 7.65 1.90
CA MET A 129 -15.11 7.32 3.31
C MET A 129 -16.59 7.52 3.66
N VAL A 130 -17.21 8.63 3.24
CA VAL A 130 -18.66 8.87 3.45
C VAL A 130 -19.49 7.81 2.72
N GLY A 131 -19.13 7.45 1.50
CA GLY A 131 -19.78 6.39 0.73
C GLY A 131 -19.69 5.03 1.42
N ALA A 132 -18.51 4.68 1.96
CA ALA A 132 -18.31 3.47 2.74
C ALA A 132 -19.19 3.43 4.00
N VAL A 133 -19.27 4.55 4.74
CA VAL A 133 -20.15 4.68 5.91
C VAL A 133 -21.62 4.56 5.52
N GLN A 134 -22.06 5.21 4.44
CA GLN A 134 -23.43 5.10 3.95
C GLN A 134 -23.77 3.67 3.52
N ARG A 135 -22.86 2.99 2.82
CA ARG A 135 -23.04 1.59 2.41
C ARG A 135 -23.13 0.66 3.63
N ASN A 136 -22.26 0.86 4.63
CA ASN A 136 -22.31 0.11 5.88
C ASN A 136 -23.63 0.37 6.63
N MET A 137 -24.05 1.63 6.71
CA MET A 137 -25.31 2.02 7.38
C MET A 137 -26.54 1.47 6.64
N ALA A 138 -26.56 1.49 5.31
CA ALA A 138 -27.62 0.91 4.50
C ALA A 138 -27.69 -0.62 4.66
N GLY A 139 -26.54 -1.30 4.67
CA GLY A 139 -26.46 -2.75 4.93
C GLY A 139 -26.96 -3.10 6.34
N ASN A 140 -26.52 -2.36 7.36
CA ASN A 140 -26.98 -2.55 8.74
C ASN A 140 -28.48 -2.26 8.90
N TYR A 141 -29.01 -1.23 8.23
CA TYR A 141 -30.43 -0.90 8.28
C TYR A 141 -31.28 -1.97 7.59
N ALA A 142 -30.88 -2.42 6.40
CA ALA A 142 -31.54 -3.51 5.69
C ALA A 142 -31.54 -4.81 6.51
N GLY A 143 -30.40 -5.17 7.12
CA GLY A 143 -30.28 -6.33 7.99
C GLY A 143 -31.18 -6.25 9.24
N LYS A 144 -31.26 -5.08 9.89
CA LYS A 144 -32.15 -4.88 11.05
C LYS A 144 -33.62 -5.00 10.67
N VAL A 145 -34.03 -4.40 9.55
CA VAL A 145 -35.43 -4.47 9.08
C VAL A 145 -35.80 -5.90 8.69
N GLN A 146 -34.94 -6.62 7.96
CA GLN A 146 -35.18 -8.02 7.63
C GLN A 146 -35.24 -8.91 8.87
N GLY A 147 -34.36 -8.70 9.85
CA GLY A 147 -34.37 -9.45 11.11
C GLY A 147 -35.68 -9.26 11.90
N ILE A 148 -36.20 -8.04 11.98
CA ILE A 148 -37.49 -7.76 12.63
C ILE A 148 -38.64 -8.45 11.88
N MET A 149 -38.65 -8.39 10.55
CA MET A 149 -39.70 -9.02 9.73
C MET A 149 -39.72 -10.55 9.89
N ILE A 150 -38.54 -11.19 9.85
CA ILE A 150 -38.42 -12.64 10.06
C ILE A 150 -38.84 -13.01 11.49
N GLY A 151 -38.43 -12.21 12.49
CA GLY A 151 -38.82 -12.42 13.88
C GLY A 151 -40.34 -12.36 14.08
N LEU A 152 -41.02 -11.38 13.47
CA LEU A 152 -42.47 -11.25 13.51
C LEU A 152 -43.19 -12.41 12.82
N ALA A 153 -42.71 -12.85 11.66
CA ALA A 153 -43.28 -13.99 10.97
C ALA A 153 -43.14 -15.27 11.81
N PHE A 154 -41.97 -15.49 12.41
CA PHE A 154 -41.71 -16.64 13.27
C PHE A 154 -42.60 -16.66 14.51
N THR A 155 -42.75 -15.53 15.21
CA THR A 155 -43.62 -15.44 16.40
C THR A 155 -45.09 -15.65 16.06
N LEU A 156 -45.57 -15.15 14.92
CA LEU A 156 -46.94 -15.41 14.46
C LEU A 156 -47.16 -16.89 14.12
N ILE A 157 -46.23 -17.53 13.43
CA ILE A 157 -46.32 -18.96 13.09
C ILE A 157 -46.36 -19.81 14.37
N VAL A 158 -45.42 -19.58 15.29
CA VAL A 158 -45.38 -20.30 16.57
C VAL A 158 -46.64 -20.04 17.40
N GLY A 159 -47.11 -18.80 17.45
CA GLY A 159 -48.34 -18.43 18.17
C GLY A 159 -49.60 -19.12 17.63
N VAL A 160 -49.74 -19.21 16.31
CA VAL A 160 -50.84 -19.95 15.67
C VAL A 160 -50.75 -21.45 15.96
N LEU A 161 -49.53 -22.01 15.93
CA LEU A 161 -49.28 -23.40 16.27
C LEU A 161 -49.71 -23.72 17.70
N PHE A 162 -49.40 -22.85 18.66
CA PHE A 162 -49.84 -22.98 20.05
C PHE A 162 -51.34 -22.79 20.26
N LEU A 163 -52.06 -22.10 19.36
CA LEU A 163 -53.52 -21.97 19.41
C LEU A 163 -54.26 -23.17 18.79
N MET A 164 -53.56 -23.98 17.98
CA MET A 164 -54.12 -25.17 17.33
C MET A 164 -53.96 -26.46 18.14
N PHE A 165 -53.25 -26.41 19.28
CA PHE A 165 -53.11 -27.50 20.26
C PHE A 165 -53.70 -27.10 21.60
#